data_AF-A0A959ZCE4-F1
#
_entry.id   AF-A0A959ZCE4-F1
#
_cell.length_a   1.000
_cell.length_b   1.000
_cell.length_c   1.000
_cell.angle_alpha   90.00
_cell.angle_beta   90.00
_cell.angle_gamma   90.00
#
_symmetry.space_group_name_H-M   'P 1'
#
loop_
_entity.id
_entity.type
_entity.pdbx_description
1 polymer ?
#
loop_
_entity_poly.entity_id
_entity_poly.type
_entity_poly.pdbx_seq_one_letter_code
_entity_poly.pdbx_strand_id
1 'polypeptide(L)'
;MAAVFDRPAPTSRQLLLGGGHIAALWALAFVQPLLDLLGKNPDFFVARGNTTGDILILAIGFTLIPPLVLFGIEWVVSKVSARAYFGLHLALMALIATFFFIPLISDVFTARSAVILLFSLGLGVALAWMVFRFVFVKNLMDILIIAPIVILLLFVFNSKTTDLIFPKEGKFEVAADSGNDTPVVLMIYDELGTSNLMTSDGKINATRFPNFARMAASSTWYKNETTTAFFTPHAVPGILTGINQPADTLPTWQEQPDSIFS
;
A
#
# COMPACT_ATOMS: atom_id res chain seq x y z
N MET A 1 -2.37 16.61 37.08
CA MET A 1 -2.88 17.35 35.91
C MET A 1 -2.87 18.87 36.10
N ALA A 2 -3.11 19.44 37.29
CA ALA A 2 -3.15 20.90 37.49
C ALA A 2 -1.86 21.65 37.04
N ALA A 3 -0.67 21.09 37.27
CA ALA A 3 0.60 21.71 36.87
C ALA A 3 0.88 21.74 35.35
N VAL A 4 0.09 21.04 34.51
CA VAL A 4 0.24 21.04 33.04
C VAL A 4 -0.31 22.33 32.43
N PHE A 5 -1.35 22.87 33.05
CA PHE A 5 -2.13 23.98 32.54
C PHE A 5 -1.62 25.36 33.00
N ASP A 6 -0.64 25.43 33.91
CA ASP A 6 -0.03 26.70 34.33
C ASP A 6 1.29 27.01 33.60
N ARG A 7 1.57 26.31 32.50
CA ARG A 7 2.75 26.58 31.69
C ARG A 7 2.58 27.84 30.84
N PRO A 8 3.66 28.64 30.64
CA PRO A 8 3.64 29.75 29.72
C PRO A 8 3.38 29.28 28.28
N ALA A 9 3.00 30.20 27.40
CA ALA A 9 2.81 29.92 25.99
C ALA A 9 4.08 29.26 25.38
N PRO A 10 3.91 28.28 24.47
CA PRO A 10 5.04 27.60 23.86
C PRO A 10 5.89 28.60 23.04
N THR A 11 7.21 28.44 23.13
CA THR A 11 8.11 29.16 22.21
C THR A 11 7.98 28.62 20.80
N SER A 12 8.37 29.39 19.77
CA SER A 12 8.33 28.92 18.38
C SER A 12 9.08 27.60 18.16
N ARG A 13 10.20 27.41 18.87
CA ARG A 13 10.97 26.15 18.84
C ARG A 13 10.18 24.98 19.44
N GLN A 14 9.50 25.19 20.57
CA GLN A 14 8.70 24.13 21.20
C GLN A 14 7.51 23.74 20.33
N LEU A 15 6.89 24.72 19.68
CA LEU A 15 5.78 24.48 18.77
C LEU A 15 6.23 23.67 17.53
N LEU A 16 7.37 24.03 16.93
CA LEU A 16 7.94 23.26 15.81
C LEU A 16 8.31 21.83 16.20
N LEU A 17 8.92 21.63 17.37
CA LEU A 17 9.24 20.28 17.87
C LEU A 17 7.98 19.47 18.15
N GLY A 18 6.94 20.09 18.74
CA GLY A 18 5.65 19.44 18.96
C GLY A 18 4.98 19.02 17.65
N GLY A 19 4.98 19.90 16.64
CA GLY A 19 4.53 19.55 15.29
C GLY A 19 5.33 18.40 14.69
N GLY A 20 6.65 18.37 14.93
CA GLY A 20 7.52 17.25 14.55
C GLY A 20 7.15 15.94 15.23
N HIS A 21 6.78 15.95 16.52
CA HIS A 21 6.31 14.74 17.23
C HIS A 21 4.99 14.21 16.65
N ILE A 22 4.06 15.11 16.29
CA ILE A 22 2.82 14.73 15.61
C ILE A 22 3.13 14.13 14.24
N ALA A 23 4.02 14.75 13.46
CA ALA A 23 4.43 14.23 12.17
C ALA A 23 5.09 12.84 12.30
N ALA A 24 5.95 12.65 13.30
CA ALA A 24 6.59 11.37 13.58
C ALA A 24 5.56 10.27 13.91
N LEU A 25 4.63 10.55 14.83
CA LEU A 25 3.57 9.61 15.18
C LEU A 25 2.63 9.34 14.00
N TRP A 26 2.27 10.36 13.23
CA TRP A 26 1.48 10.21 12.00
C TRP A 26 2.18 9.29 11.01
N ALA A 27 3.49 9.49 10.83
CA ALA A 27 4.27 8.68 9.91
C ALA A 27 4.33 7.21 10.33
N LEU A 28 4.51 6.94 11.62
CA LEU A 28 4.53 5.56 12.14
C LEU A 28 3.14 4.90 12.15
N ALA A 29 2.09 5.67 12.48
CA ALA A 29 0.73 5.14 12.61
C ALA A 29 0.04 4.89 11.26
N PHE A 30 0.27 5.76 10.27
CA PHE A 30 -0.50 5.77 9.03
C PHE A 30 0.36 5.70 7.78
N VAL A 31 1.43 6.50 7.69
CA VAL A 31 2.23 6.60 6.46
C VAL A 31 3.02 5.32 6.22
N GLN A 32 3.72 4.81 7.23
CA GLN A 32 4.54 3.62 7.09
C GLN A 32 3.70 2.40 6.67
N PRO A 33 2.58 2.06 7.34
CA PRO A 33 1.79 0.91 6.91
C PRO A 33 1.20 1.07 5.50
N LEU A 34 0.72 2.28 5.16
CA LEU A 34 0.14 2.54 3.85
C LEU A 34 1.19 2.48 2.73
N LEU A 35 2.33 3.15 2.91
CA LEU A 35 3.38 3.18 1.91
C LEU A 35 4.14 1.85 1.83
N ASP A 36 4.25 1.08 2.92
CA ASP A 36 4.79 -0.28 2.87
C ASP A 36 3.88 -1.21 2.05
N LEU A 37 2.56 -1.13 2.27
CA LEU A 37 1.59 -1.90 1.49
C LEU A 37 1.64 -1.51 0.00
N LEU A 38 1.57 -0.23 -0.31
CA LEU A 38 1.63 0.26 -1.69
C LEU A 38 2.99 -0.04 -2.34
N GLY A 39 4.08 0.12 -1.58
CA GLY A 39 5.44 -0.14 -2.03
C GLY A 39 5.69 -1.60 -2.41
N LYS A 40 5.01 -2.53 -1.74
CA LYS A 40 5.04 -3.98 -2.04
C LYS A 40 4.08 -4.40 -3.15
N ASN A 41 3.07 -3.59 -3.46
CA ASN A 41 1.98 -3.91 -4.40
C ASN A 41 1.81 -2.84 -5.49
N PRO A 42 2.82 -2.65 -6.36
CA PRO A 42 2.80 -1.62 -7.40
C PRO A 42 1.70 -1.83 -8.46
N ASP A 43 1.20 -3.05 -8.64
CA ASP A 43 0.08 -3.39 -9.53
C ASP A 43 -1.16 -2.53 -9.27
N PHE A 44 -1.36 -2.09 -8.03
CA PHE A 44 -2.43 -1.17 -7.66
C PHE A 44 -2.38 0.15 -8.44
N PHE A 45 -1.18 0.67 -8.68
CA PHE A 45 -0.99 1.90 -9.44
C PHE A 45 -1.16 1.66 -10.95
N VAL A 46 -0.64 0.53 -11.45
CA VAL A 46 -0.76 0.13 -12.86
C VAL A 46 -2.23 -0.08 -13.23
N ALA A 47 -2.98 -0.83 -12.42
CA ALA A 47 -4.40 -1.12 -12.66
C ALA A 47 -5.28 0.14 -12.65
N ARG A 48 -4.84 1.21 -11.98
CA ARG A 48 -5.52 2.51 -11.95
C ARG A 48 -5.03 3.49 -13.02
N GLY A 49 -3.99 3.13 -13.77
CA GLY A 49 -3.36 4.04 -14.73
C GLY A 49 -2.71 5.25 -14.07
N ASN A 50 -2.26 5.13 -12.82
CA ASN A 50 -1.62 6.23 -12.10
C ASN A 50 -0.24 6.54 -12.68
N THR A 51 0.04 7.82 -12.88
CA THR A 51 1.35 8.31 -13.31
C THR A 51 2.32 8.38 -12.14
N THR A 52 3.62 8.54 -12.43
CA THR A 52 4.64 8.86 -11.42
C THR A 52 4.25 10.06 -10.56
N GLY A 53 3.65 11.09 -11.17
CA GLY A 53 3.17 12.28 -10.48
C GLY A 53 2.08 11.95 -9.46
N ASP A 54 1.11 11.11 -9.82
CA ASP A 54 0.02 10.70 -8.93
C ASP A 54 0.53 9.93 -7.72
N ILE A 55 1.50 9.03 -7.94
CA ILE A 55 2.16 8.25 -6.88
C ILE A 55 2.87 9.20 -5.89
N LEU A 56 3.65 10.15 -6.40
CA LEU A 56 4.40 11.10 -5.57
C LEU A 56 3.47 12.08 -4.84
N ILE A 57 2.42 12.57 -5.49
CA ILE A 57 1.41 13.44 -4.87
C ILE A 57 0.72 12.71 -3.72
N LEU A 58 0.33 11.44 -3.92
CA LEU A 58 -0.26 10.62 -2.87
C LEU A 58 0.72 10.46 -1.69
N ALA A 59 1.95 10.01 -1.97
CA ALA A 59 2.92 9.71 -0.91
C ALA A 59 3.32 10.96 -0.12
N ILE A 60 3.74 12.02 -0.83
CA ILE A 60 4.18 13.28 -0.20
C ILE A 60 2.98 13.97 0.46
N GLY A 61 1.84 14.04 -0.23
CA GLY A 61 0.62 14.67 0.27
C GLY A 61 0.11 14.01 1.53
N PHE A 62 -0.02 12.68 1.54
CA PHE A 62 -0.48 11.93 2.71
C PHE A 62 0.50 12.01 3.89
N THR A 63 1.80 12.12 3.61
CA THR A 63 2.83 12.23 4.65
C THR A 63 2.85 13.61 5.29
N LEU A 64 2.73 14.68 4.49
CA LEU A 64 2.98 16.04 4.96
C LEU A 64 1.70 16.82 5.26
N ILE A 65 0.64 16.69 4.45
CA ILE A 65 -0.55 17.55 4.57
C ILE A 65 -1.27 17.32 5.90
N PRO A 66 -1.62 16.08 6.32
CA PRO A 66 -2.33 15.88 7.59
C PRO A 66 -1.58 16.43 8.81
N PRO A 67 -0.29 16.12 9.06
CA PRO A 67 0.41 16.68 10.21
C PRO A 67 0.63 18.19 10.09
N LEU A 68 0.79 18.76 8.88
CA LEU A 68 0.86 20.21 8.69
C LEU A 68 -0.46 20.91 9.04
N VAL A 69 -1.60 20.29 8.70
CA VAL A 69 -2.93 20.79 9.10
C VAL A 69 -3.09 20.74 10.62
N LEU A 70 -2.72 19.62 11.25
CA LEU A 70 -2.77 19.49 12.72
C LEU A 70 -1.86 20.52 13.40
N PHE A 71 -0.64 20.71 12.90
CA PHE A 71 0.27 21.73 13.37
C PHE A 71 -0.30 23.15 13.20
N GLY A 72 -0.95 23.44 12.06
CA GLY A 72 -1.63 24.71 11.82
C GLY A 72 -2.73 24.98 12.85
N ILE A 73 -3.51 23.95 13.22
CA ILE A 73 -4.52 24.04 14.28
C ILE A 73 -3.85 24.33 15.63
N GLU A 74 -2.81 23.58 16.00
CA GLU A 74 -2.06 23.81 17.24
C GLU A 74 -1.46 25.21 17.30
N TRP A 75 -0.93 25.70 16.18
CA TRP A 75 -0.39 27.05 16.06
C TRP A 75 -1.45 28.11 16.34
N VAL A 76 -2.63 28.01 15.72
CA VAL A 76 -3.74 28.95 15.97
C VAL A 76 -4.18 28.88 17.44
N VAL A 77 -4.36 27.68 18.00
CA VAL A 77 -4.77 27.51 19.42
C VAL A 77 -3.72 28.08 20.38
N SER A 78 -2.43 27.94 20.06
CA SER A 78 -1.33 28.49 20.88
C SER A 78 -1.37 30.02 21.01
N LYS A 79 -1.97 30.73 20.05
CA LYS A 79 -2.15 32.19 20.10
C LYS A 79 -3.28 32.62 21.02
N VAL A 80 -4.25 31.74 21.27
CA VAL A 80 -5.43 32.02 22.08
C VAL A 80 -5.21 31.64 23.54
N SER A 81 -4.70 30.43 23.80
CA SER A 81 -4.53 29.91 25.15
C SER A 81 -3.45 28.85 25.25
N ALA A 82 -2.47 29.08 26.12
CA ALA A 82 -1.42 28.10 26.43
C ALA A 82 -2.02 26.79 27.00
N ARG A 83 -3.06 26.90 27.82
CA ARG A 83 -3.79 25.75 28.38
C ARG A 83 -4.43 24.89 27.31
N ALA A 84 -5.11 25.54 26.37
CA ALA A 84 -5.78 24.85 25.27
C ALA A 84 -4.75 24.16 24.36
N TYR A 85 -3.61 24.79 24.10
CA TYR A 85 -2.52 24.18 23.32
C TYR A 85 -2.00 22.88 23.96
N PHE A 86 -1.62 22.89 25.23
CA PHE A 86 -1.08 21.68 25.87
C PHE A 86 -2.13 20.56 25.96
N GLY A 87 -3.40 20.91 26.19
CA GLY A 87 -4.51 19.95 26.16
C GLY A 87 -4.70 19.33 24.77
N LEU A 88 -4.74 20.17 23.73
CA LEU A 88 -4.88 19.73 22.34
C LEU A 88 -3.71 18.84 21.92
N HIS A 89 -2.47 19.27 22.20
CA HIS A 89 -1.27 18.53 21.83
C HIS A 89 -1.24 17.13 22.44
N LEU A 90 -1.48 17.03 23.74
CA LEU A 90 -1.55 15.73 24.41
C LEU A 90 -2.70 14.86 23.90
N ALA A 91 -3.85 15.45 23.58
CA ALA A 91 -4.98 14.72 23.02
C ALA A 91 -4.68 14.18 21.62
N LEU A 92 -4.05 14.99 20.74
CA LEU A 92 -3.63 14.57 19.40
C LEU A 92 -2.58 13.48 19.47
N MET A 93 -1.56 13.64 20.31
CA MET A 93 -0.55 12.60 20.54
C MET A 93 -1.18 11.29 21.02
N ALA A 94 -2.06 11.35 22.01
CA ALA A 94 -2.72 10.15 22.54
C ALA A 94 -3.60 9.47 21.49
N LEU A 95 -4.34 10.25 20.69
CA LEU A 95 -5.21 9.74 19.64
C LEU A 95 -4.40 9.05 18.53
N ILE A 96 -3.37 9.71 17.99
CA ILE A 96 -2.54 9.14 16.92
C ILE A 96 -1.78 7.91 17.44
N ALA A 97 -1.23 7.98 18.66
CA ALA A 97 -0.57 6.85 19.30
C ALA A 97 -1.53 5.67 19.50
N THR A 98 -2.82 5.92 19.77
CA THR A 98 -3.83 4.86 19.85
C THR A 98 -3.91 4.09 18.54
N PHE A 99 -3.99 4.79 17.40
CA PHE A 99 -4.01 4.14 16.08
C PHE A 99 -2.72 3.37 15.79
N PHE A 100 -1.56 3.88 16.20
CA PHE A 100 -0.30 3.15 16.10
C PHE A 100 -0.35 1.81 16.85
N PHE A 101 -0.93 1.75 18.05
CA PHE A 101 -0.98 0.52 18.84
C PHE A 101 -2.08 -0.46 18.41
N ILE A 102 -3.04 -0.08 17.55
CA ILE A 102 -4.11 -0.99 17.11
C ILE A 102 -3.52 -2.19 16.33
N PRO A 103 -2.75 -1.99 15.24
CA PRO A 103 -2.14 -3.11 14.50
C PRO A 103 -1.23 -3.97 15.38
N LEU A 104 -0.39 -3.33 16.21
CA LEU A 104 0.56 -4.03 17.09
C LEU A 104 -0.14 -4.99 18.06
N ILE A 105 -1.30 -4.60 18.60
CA ILE A 105 -2.08 -5.46 19.49
C ILE A 105 -2.81 -6.53 18.70
N SER A 106 -3.42 -6.19 17.56
CA SER A 106 -4.19 -7.15 16.76
C SER A 106 -3.32 -8.28 16.19
N ASP A 107 -2.05 -8.01 15.92
CA ASP A 107 -1.11 -9.02 15.41
C ASP A 107 -0.74 -10.08 16.46
N VAL A 108 -0.82 -9.74 17.74
CA VAL A 108 -0.42 -10.62 18.85
C VAL A 108 -1.64 -11.26 19.54
N PHE A 109 -2.77 -10.56 19.59
CA PHE A 109 -3.95 -10.99 20.34
C PHE A 109 -5.21 -11.06 19.46
N THR A 110 -5.84 -12.23 19.44
CA THR A 110 -7.20 -12.39 18.92
C THR A 110 -8.21 -12.07 20.01
N ALA A 111 -8.81 -10.88 19.97
CA ALA A 111 -9.83 -10.44 20.92
C ALA A 111 -10.97 -9.69 20.21
N ARG A 112 -12.06 -9.42 20.94
CA ARG A 112 -13.12 -8.54 20.45
C ARG A 112 -12.54 -7.16 20.15
N SER A 113 -12.99 -6.52 19.07
CA SER A 113 -12.48 -5.20 18.64
C SER A 113 -12.55 -4.14 19.73
N ALA A 114 -13.59 -4.17 20.57
CA ALA A 114 -13.73 -3.26 21.71
C ALA A 114 -12.60 -3.41 22.74
N VAL A 115 -12.10 -4.63 22.97
CA VAL A 115 -11.00 -4.92 23.90
C VAL A 115 -9.69 -4.38 23.33
N ILE A 116 -9.43 -4.64 22.04
CA ILE A 116 -8.25 -4.11 21.34
C ILE A 116 -8.23 -2.58 21.43
N LEU A 117 -9.35 -1.93 21.07
CA LEU A 117 -9.47 -0.48 21.13
C LEU A 117 -9.23 0.09 22.54
N LEU A 118 -9.75 -0.55 23.58
CA LEU A 118 -9.55 -0.11 24.96
C LEU A 118 -8.07 -0.17 25.38
N PHE A 119 -7.38 -1.27 25.07
CA PHE A 119 -5.95 -1.41 25.37
C PHE A 119 -5.09 -0.46 24.54
N SER A 120 -5.36 -0.33 23.24
CA SER A 120 -4.67 0.63 22.36
C SER A 120 -4.86 2.07 22.85
N LEU A 121 -6.07 2.43 23.30
CA LEU A 121 -6.34 3.75 23.88
C LEU A 121 -5.54 3.96 25.16
N GLY A 122 -5.51 2.94 26.03
CA GLY A 122 -4.69 2.97 27.26
C GLY A 122 -3.22 3.20 26.96
N LEU A 123 -2.65 2.48 25.98
CA LEU A 123 -1.25 2.65 25.57
C LEU A 123 -1.00 4.00 24.90
N GLY A 124 -1.92 4.49 24.07
CA GLY A 124 -1.81 5.80 23.43
C GLY A 124 -1.78 6.93 24.45
N VAL A 125 -2.69 6.92 25.43
CA VAL A 125 -2.71 7.87 26.55
C VAL A 125 -1.44 7.74 27.41
N ALA A 126 -1.00 6.51 27.69
CA ALA A 126 0.23 6.26 28.44
C ALA A 126 1.45 6.83 27.73
N LEU A 127 1.58 6.65 26.41
CA LEU A 127 2.69 7.20 25.62
C LEU A 127 2.70 8.73 25.66
N ALA A 128 1.55 9.37 25.42
CA ALA A 128 1.43 10.83 25.49
C ALA A 128 1.81 11.37 26.89
N TRP A 129 1.36 10.70 27.95
CA TRP A 129 1.73 11.02 29.31
C TRP A 129 3.23 10.81 29.57
N MET A 130 3.83 9.74 29.05
CA MET A 130 5.26 9.46 29.21
C MET A 130 6.13 10.49 28.49
N VAL A 131 5.77 10.92 27.28
CA VAL A 131 6.45 12.01 26.56
C VAL A 131 6.41 13.31 27.37
N PHE A 132 5.27 13.59 28.02
CA PHE A 132 5.14 14.76 28.88
C PHE A 132 5.99 14.67 30.15
N ARG A 133 6.06 13.48 30.77
CA ARG A 133 6.63 13.28 32.10
C ARG A 133 8.12 12.96 32.11
N PHE A 134 8.62 12.27 31.08
CA PHE A 134 9.97 11.74 31.03
C PHE A 134 10.76 12.32 29.86
N VAL A 135 11.86 13.02 30.19
CA VAL A 135 12.77 13.63 29.21
C VAL A 135 13.33 12.60 28.23
N PHE A 136 13.62 11.39 28.71
CA PHE A 136 14.11 10.29 27.87
C PHE A 136 13.15 9.97 26.71
N VAL A 137 11.85 9.80 27.00
CA VAL A 137 10.85 9.46 25.97
C VAL A 137 10.63 10.64 25.02
N LYS A 138 10.65 11.87 25.54
CA LYS A 138 10.65 13.07 24.70
C LYS A 138 11.84 13.10 23.73
N ASN A 139 13.06 12.81 24.20
CA ASN A 139 14.25 12.80 23.34
C ASN A 139 14.16 11.72 22.26
N LEU A 140 13.55 10.56 22.57
CA LEU A 140 13.28 9.55 21.55
C LEU A 140 12.31 10.07 20.48
N MET A 141 11.26 10.79 20.89
CA MET A 141 10.36 11.46 19.92
C MET A 141 11.07 12.55 19.12
N ASP A 142 11.98 13.30 19.72
CA ASP A 142 12.80 14.30 19.01
C ASP A 142 13.65 13.65 17.89
N ILE A 143 14.18 12.45 18.12
CA ILE A 143 14.89 11.67 17.08
C ILE A 143 13.93 11.22 15.98
N LEU A 144 12.73 10.76 16.35
CA LEU A 144 11.73 10.25 15.41
C LEU A 144 11.12 11.33 14.50
N ILE A 145 11.39 12.62 14.73
CA ILE A 145 10.96 13.70 13.83
C ILE A 145 11.43 13.47 12.39
N ILE A 146 12.55 12.73 12.19
CA ILE A 146 13.05 12.39 10.86
C ILE A 146 12.25 11.26 10.17
N ALA A 147 11.42 10.51 10.91
CA ALA A 147 10.70 9.34 10.41
C ALA A 147 9.86 9.58 9.15
N PRO A 148 9.07 10.68 9.01
CA PRO A 148 8.30 10.94 7.79
C PRO A 148 9.19 11.00 6.54
N ILE A 149 10.37 11.62 6.66
CA ILE A 149 11.33 11.74 5.55
C ILE A 149 11.94 10.37 5.25
N VAL A 150 12.38 9.64 6.27
CA VAL A 150 12.98 8.30 6.09
C VAL A 150 11.98 7.36 5.43
N ILE A 151 10.73 7.34 5.88
CA ILE A 151 9.67 6.48 5.32
C ILE A 151 9.38 6.85 3.85
N LEU A 152 9.30 8.14 3.52
CA LEU A 152 9.15 8.58 2.13
C LEU A 152 10.32 8.14 1.25
N LEU A 153 11.55 8.31 1.72
CA LEU A 153 12.74 7.89 0.97
C LEU A 153 12.77 6.37 0.77
N LEU A 154 12.41 5.59 1.79
CA LEU A 154 12.31 4.14 1.67
C LEU A 154 11.24 3.73 0.66
N PHE A 155 10.07 4.39 0.64
CA PHE A 155 9.04 4.11 -0.36
C PHE A 155 9.49 4.45 -1.78
N VAL A 156 10.10 5.63 -1.98
CA VAL A 156 10.48 6.12 -3.32
C VAL A 156 11.67 5.38 -3.90
N PHE A 157 12.65 5.00 -3.07
CA PHE A 157 13.92 4.46 -3.54
C PHE A 157 14.16 2.99 -3.18
N ASN A 158 13.39 2.43 -2.24
CA ASN A 158 13.59 1.07 -1.72
C ASN A 158 12.26 0.31 -1.61
N SER A 159 11.46 0.37 -2.67
CA SER A 159 10.26 -0.45 -2.82
C SER A 159 10.15 -0.99 -4.25
N LYS A 160 9.20 -1.90 -4.50
CA LYS A 160 8.90 -2.34 -5.87
C LYS A 160 8.21 -1.26 -6.70
N THR A 161 7.65 -0.25 -6.05
CA THR A 161 7.06 0.91 -6.75
C THR A 161 8.14 1.83 -7.34
N THR A 162 9.42 1.68 -6.94
CA THR A 162 10.54 2.43 -7.51
C THR A 162 10.59 2.30 -9.04
N ASP A 163 10.33 1.13 -9.62
CA ASP A 163 10.37 0.92 -11.08
C ASP A 163 9.25 1.67 -11.82
N LEU A 164 8.14 2.00 -11.14
CA LEU A 164 7.09 2.87 -11.68
C LEU A 164 7.43 4.36 -11.53
N ILE A 165 8.16 4.73 -10.48
CA ILE A 165 8.56 6.13 -10.22
C ILE A 165 9.75 6.51 -11.11
N PHE A 166 10.66 5.57 -11.34
CA PHE A 166 11.83 5.72 -12.19
C PHE A 166 11.83 4.62 -13.27
N PRO A 167 10.96 4.72 -14.28
CA PRO A 167 10.92 3.75 -15.36
C PRO A 167 12.28 3.68 -16.05
N LYS A 168 12.85 2.48 -16.14
CA LYS A 168 14.05 2.25 -16.96
C LYS A 168 13.70 2.54 -18.41
N GLU A 169 14.47 3.42 -19.05
CA GLU A 169 14.40 3.63 -20.49
C GLU A 169 14.82 2.32 -21.17
N GLY A 170 13.88 1.70 -21.86
CA GLY A 170 14.10 0.46 -22.57
C GLY A 170 13.40 0.52 -23.92
N LYS A 171 14.07 0.04 -24.96
CA LYS A 171 13.44 -0.11 -26.28
C LYS A 171 12.67 -1.42 -26.23
N PHE A 172 11.35 -1.34 -26.38
CA PHE A 172 10.55 -2.51 -26.71
C PHE A 172 10.98 -2.98 -28.10
N GLU A 173 11.75 -4.06 -28.16
CA GLU A 173 12.04 -4.72 -29.42
C GLU A 173 10.84 -5.60 -29.76
N VAL A 174 10.28 -5.39 -30.94
CA VAL A 174 9.19 -6.22 -31.44
C VAL A 174 9.81 -7.52 -31.92
N ALA A 175 9.17 -8.65 -31.59
CA ALA A 175 9.60 -9.96 -32.05
C ALA A 175 9.90 -9.94 -33.55
N ALA A 176 11.03 -10.54 -33.93
CA ALA A 176 11.43 -10.63 -35.33
C ALA A 176 10.34 -11.33 -36.16
N ASP A 177 10.13 -10.84 -37.39
CA ASP A 177 9.17 -11.44 -38.30
C ASP A 177 9.49 -12.93 -38.50
N SER A 178 8.52 -13.78 -38.15
CA SER A 178 8.64 -15.23 -38.30
C SER A 178 8.63 -15.68 -39.78
N GLY A 179 8.30 -14.78 -40.72
CA GLY A 179 8.16 -15.06 -42.15
C GLY A 179 6.91 -15.87 -42.50
N ASN A 180 5.95 -15.98 -41.57
CA ASN A 180 4.71 -16.71 -41.73
C ASN A 180 3.51 -15.76 -41.61
N ASP A 181 2.73 -15.64 -42.68
CA ASP A 181 1.57 -14.76 -42.76
C ASP A 181 0.29 -15.37 -42.16
N THR A 182 0.36 -16.55 -41.52
CA THR A 182 -0.81 -17.19 -40.91
C THR A 182 -1.29 -16.38 -39.70
N PRO A 183 -2.51 -15.82 -39.70
CA PRO A 183 -3.00 -15.04 -38.57
C PRO A 183 -3.30 -15.96 -37.38
N VAL A 184 -2.69 -15.64 -36.23
CA VAL A 184 -2.92 -16.34 -34.96
C VAL A 184 -3.76 -15.45 -34.05
N VAL A 185 -4.83 -16.01 -33.49
CA VAL A 185 -5.70 -15.32 -32.52
C VAL A 185 -5.66 -16.07 -31.19
N LEU A 186 -5.15 -15.41 -30.15
CA LEU A 186 -5.20 -15.90 -28.77
C LEU A 186 -6.40 -15.26 -28.07
N MET A 187 -7.28 -16.09 -27.50
CA MET A 187 -8.46 -15.65 -26.76
C MET A 187 -8.40 -16.16 -25.33
N ILE A 188 -8.42 -15.23 -24.37
CA ILE A 188 -8.38 -15.51 -22.93
C ILE A 188 -9.72 -15.08 -22.33
N TYR A 189 -10.39 -15.98 -21.64
CA TYR A 189 -11.62 -15.71 -20.90
C TYR A 189 -11.29 -15.57 -19.42
N ASP A 190 -11.56 -14.40 -18.86
CA ASP A 190 -11.32 -14.13 -17.44
C ASP A 190 -12.26 -14.97 -16.57
N GLU A 191 -11.73 -15.53 -15.49
CA GLU A 191 -12.43 -16.37 -14.50
C GLU A 191 -13.20 -17.60 -15.06
N LEU A 192 -12.92 -18.04 -16.29
CA LEU A 192 -13.62 -19.19 -16.89
C LEU A 192 -12.94 -20.53 -16.54
N GLY A 193 -13.45 -21.19 -15.50
CA GLY A 193 -13.04 -22.56 -15.16
C GLY A 193 -13.57 -23.61 -16.14
N THR A 194 -12.72 -24.51 -16.62
CA THR A 194 -13.05 -25.55 -17.62
C THR A 194 -14.16 -26.49 -17.16
N SER A 195 -14.19 -26.82 -15.88
CA SER A 195 -15.25 -27.65 -15.27
C SER A 195 -16.65 -27.03 -15.42
N ASN A 196 -16.75 -25.69 -15.49
CA ASN A 196 -18.02 -25.00 -15.69
C ASN A 196 -18.60 -25.20 -17.10
N LEU A 197 -17.74 -25.51 -18.08
CA LEU A 197 -18.15 -25.79 -19.46
C LEU A 197 -18.59 -27.24 -19.65
N MET A 198 -18.26 -28.12 -18.72
CA MET A 198 -18.34 -29.57 -18.90
C MET A 198 -19.61 -30.17 -18.30
N THR A 199 -20.06 -31.29 -18.88
CA THR A 199 -20.99 -32.20 -18.19
C THR A 199 -20.23 -33.19 -17.31
N SER A 200 -20.94 -33.99 -16.52
CA SER A 200 -20.34 -35.05 -15.68
C SER A 200 -19.54 -36.09 -16.48
N ASP A 201 -19.77 -36.22 -17.79
CA ASP A 201 -19.02 -37.11 -18.68
C ASP A 201 -17.71 -36.50 -19.21
N GLY A 202 -17.41 -35.25 -18.82
CA GLY A 202 -16.21 -34.53 -19.22
C GLY A 202 -16.22 -34.00 -20.65
N LYS A 203 -17.39 -33.85 -21.28
CA LYS A 203 -17.56 -33.15 -22.58
C LYS A 203 -18.14 -31.76 -22.37
N ILE A 204 -17.93 -30.83 -23.32
CA ILE A 204 -18.57 -29.52 -23.29
C ILE A 204 -20.10 -29.71 -23.32
N ASN A 205 -20.81 -29.02 -22.43
CA ASN A 205 -22.26 -29.00 -22.41
C ASN A 205 -22.80 -28.23 -23.63
N ALA A 206 -23.10 -28.94 -24.71
CA ALA A 206 -23.54 -28.34 -25.97
C ALA A 206 -24.91 -27.63 -25.87
N THR A 207 -25.75 -27.98 -24.89
CA THR A 207 -27.02 -27.31 -24.65
C THR A 207 -26.81 -25.91 -24.05
N ARG A 208 -25.85 -25.77 -23.13
CA ARG A 208 -25.54 -24.50 -22.47
C ARG A 208 -24.53 -23.65 -23.26
N PHE A 209 -23.56 -24.29 -23.90
CA PHE A 209 -22.41 -23.65 -24.56
C PHE A 209 -22.27 -24.12 -26.01
N PRO A 210 -23.26 -23.84 -26.88
CA PRO A 210 -23.31 -24.40 -28.24
C PRO A 210 -22.14 -23.96 -29.13
N ASN A 211 -21.63 -22.73 -28.96
CA ASN A 211 -20.50 -22.24 -29.76
C ASN A 211 -19.16 -22.85 -29.33
N PHE A 212 -18.94 -23.06 -28.02
CA PHE A 212 -17.77 -23.78 -27.53
C PHE A 212 -17.78 -25.24 -27.99
N ALA A 213 -18.94 -25.89 -27.95
CA ALA A 213 -19.09 -27.26 -28.46
C ALA A 213 -18.80 -27.35 -29.96
N ARG A 214 -19.27 -26.37 -30.75
CA ARG A 214 -18.98 -26.28 -32.19
C ARG A 214 -17.48 -26.09 -32.45
N MET A 215 -16.83 -25.22 -31.68
CA MET A 215 -15.39 -24.96 -31.80
C MET A 215 -14.57 -26.22 -31.48
N ALA A 216 -14.89 -26.89 -30.37
CA ALA A 216 -14.22 -28.13 -29.95
C ALA A 216 -14.41 -29.29 -30.94
N ALA A 217 -15.53 -29.32 -31.67
CA ALA A 217 -15.78 -30.35 -32.68
C ALA A 217 -14.87 -30.20 -33.93
N SER A 218 -14.32 -29.00 -34.16
CA SER A 218 -13.42 -28.70 -35.28
C SER A 218 -11.99 -28.36 -34.83
N SER A 219 -11.63 -28.61 -33.57
CA SER A 219 -10.34 -28.27 -33.00
C SER A 219 -9.81 -29.37 -32.06
N THR A 220 -8.58 -29.20 -31.59
CA THR A 220 -8.03 -30.03 -30.52
C THR A 220 -8.39 -29.39 -29.17
N TRP A 221 -9.08 -30.15 -28.32
CA TRP A 221 -9.43 -29.70 -26.97
C TRP A 221 -8.59 -30.45 -25.92
N TYR A 222 -7.84 -29.67 -25.14
CA TYR A 222 -7.16 -30.12 -23.93
C TYR A 222 -8.05 -29.80 -22.73
N LYS A 223 -8.48 -30.83 -21.99
CA LYS A 223 -9.42 -30.73 -20.85
C LYS A 223 -8.78 -30.92 -19.47
N ASN A 224 -7.50 -31.29 -19.47
CA ASN A 224 -6.70 -31.57 -18.27
C ASN A 224 -5.53 -30.58 -18.21
N GLU A 225 -5.84 -29.31 -18.41
CA GLU A 225 -4.92 -28.18 -18.31
C GLU A 225 -4.83 -27.66 -16.87
N THR A 226 -3.73 -26.97 -16.58
CA THR A 226 -3.52 -26.26 -15.32
C THR A 226 -2.92 -24.90 -15.62
N THR A 227 -3.22 -23.93 -14.76
CA THR A 227 -2.57 -22.62 -14.78
C THR A 227 -1.32 -22.63 -13.89
N THR A 228 -0.37 -21.74 -14.17
CA THR A 228 0.79 -21.46 -13.30
C THR A 228 0.42 -20.60 -12.09
N ALA A 229 -0.66 -19.81 -12.19
CA ALA A 229 -1.14 -18.92 -11.13
C ALA A 229 -2.67 -18.74 -11.18
N PHE A 230 -3.28 -18.44 -10.02
CA PHE A 230 -4.72 -18.18 -9.89
C PHE A 230 -5.10 -16.70 -9.99
N PHE A 231 -4.13 -15.80 -10.22
CA PHE A 231 -4.32 -14.36 -10.26
C PHE A 231 -3.91 -13.82 -11.64
N THR A 232 -4.78 -13.04 -12.30
CA THR A 232 -4.62 -12.59 -13.69
C THR A 232 -3.28 -11.90 -13.98
N PRO A 233 -2.77 -11.00 -13.11
CA PRO A 233 -1.43 -10.42 -13.23
C PRO A 233 -0.26 -11.42 -13.27
N HIS A 234 -0.44 -12.69 -12.87
CA HIS A 234 0.62 -13.70 -12.98
C HIS A 234 0.30 -14.75 -14.06
N ALA A 235 -0.98 -15.12 -14.20
CA ALA A 235 -1.39 -16.15 -15.15
C ALA A 235 -1.21 -15.70 -16.61
N VAL A 236 -1.61 -14.47 -16.94
CA VAL A 236 -1.54 -13.97 -18.32
C VAL A 236 -0.10 -13.78 -18.79
N PRO A 237 0.81 -13.14 -18.02
CA PRO A 237 2.22 -13.11 -18.40
C PRO A 237 2.83 -14.51 -18.54
N GLY A 238 2.48 -15.48 -17.69
CA GLY A 238 2.93 -16.86 -17.84
C GLY A 238 2.50 -17.50 -19.19
N ILE A 239 1.29 -17.19 -19.67
CA ILE A 239 0.81 -17.62 -20.99
C ILE A 239 1.61 -16.96 -22.12
N LEU A 240 1.91 -15.65 -21.98
CA LEU A 240 2.57 -14.87 -23.04
C LEU A 240 4.09 -15.03 -23.10
N THR A 241 4.72 -15.37 -21.98
CA THR A 241 6.18 -15.55 -21.87
C THR A 241 6.58 -17.03 -21.90
N GLY A 242 5.66 -17.94 -21.54
CA GLY A 242 5.98 -19.36 -21.33
C GLY A 242 6.82 -19.63 -20.07
N ILE A 243 7.01 -18.63 -19.20
CA ILE A 243 7.85 -18.71 -18.00
C ILE A 243 6.97 -18.63 -16.76
N ASN A 244 7.16 -19.55 -15.82
CA ASN A 244 6.53 -19.47 -14.51
C ASN A 244 7.36 -18.58 -13.59
N GLN A 245 7.07 -17.29 -13.59
CA GLN A 245 7.78 -16.31 -12.77
C GLN A 245 7.42 -16.43 -11.29
N PRO A 246 8.33 -16.06 -10.38
CA PRO A 246 8.02 -15.86 -8.97
C PRO A 246 6.79 -14.95 -8.76
N ALA A 247 6.02 -15.21 -7.71
CA ALA A 247 4.80 -14.46 -7.40
C ALA A 247 5.04 -12.98 -7.07
N ASP A 248 6.30 -12.58 -6.88
CA ASP A 248 6.70 -11.22 -6.58
C ASP A 248 7.15 -10.43 -7.83
N THR A 249 7.23 -11.07 -9.00
CA THR A 249 7.54 -10.45 -10.29
C THR A 249 6.33 -9.69 -10.84
N LEU A 250 6.55 -8.44 -11.25
CA LEU A 250 5.52 -7.56 -11.79
C LEU A 250 5.17 -7.94 -13.24
N PRO A 251 3.90 -7.77 -13.65
CA PRO A 251 3.45 -7.99 -15.03
C PRO A 251 3.83 -6.83 -15.95
N THR A 252 5.05 -6.32 -15.84
CA THR A 252 5.55 -5.21 -16.66
C THR A 252 6.56 -5.74 -17.66
N TRP A 253 6.64 -5.09 -18.83
CA TRP A 253 7.66 -5.39 -19.82
C TRP A 253 9.09 -5.25 -19.25
N GLN A 254 9.30 -4.38 -18.26
CA GLN A 254 10.63 -4.19 -17.65
C GLN A 254 11.10 -5.39 -16.83
N GLU A 255 10.18 -6.09 -16.16
CA GLU A 255 10.51 -7.31 -15.40
C GLU A 255 10.36 -8.58 -16.23
N GLN A 256 9.52 -8.55 -17.27
CA GLN A 256 9.24 -9.67 -18.17
C GLN A 256 9.35 -9.22 -19.64
N PRO A 257 10.57 -8.99 -20.15
CA PRO A 257 10.78 -8.39 -21.46
C PRO A 257 10.51 -9.32 -22.63
N ASP A 258 10.61 -10.64 -22.43
CA ASP A 258 10.53 -11.65 -23.48
C ASP A 258 9.13 -12.28 -23.52
N SER A 259 8.37 -12.04 -24.59
CA SER A 259 7.00 -12.52 -24.75
C SER A 259 6.73 -12.89 -26.20
N ILE A 260 5.58 -13.46 -26.52
CA ILE A 260 5.18 -13.69 -27.93
C ILE A 260 5.11 -12.41 -28.78
N PHE A 261 5.22 -11.23 -28.18
CA PHE A 261 5.21 -9.92 -28.86
C PHE A 261 6.58 -9.24 -28.91
N SER A 262 7.60 -9.80 -28.26
CA SER A 262 8.93 -9.21 -28.10
C SER A 262 10.07 -10.18 -28.41
#